data_AF-A0A369QM80-F1
#
_entry.id   AF-A0A369QM80-F1
#
_cell.length_a   1.000
_cell.length_b   1.000
_cell.length_c   1.000
_cell.angle_alpha   90.00
_cell.angle_beta   90.00
_cell.angle_gamma   90.00
#
_symmetry.space_group_name_H-M   'P 1'
#
loop_
_entity.id
_entity.type
_entity.pdbx_description
1 polymer ?
#
loop_
_entity_poly.entity_id
_entity_poly.type
_entity_poly.pdbx_seq_one_letter_code
_entity_poly.pdbx_strand_id
1 'polypeptide(L)' 'MVTHKYLLVGGLLLISCKTVSNTCIDVTKIRTDVICTQQYEPVCGCNGKTYGNACTAENAGLIQYTKGECPTK' A
#
# COMPACT_ATOMS: atom_id res chain seq x y z
N MET A 1 10.30 8.80 14.01
CA MET A 1 10.89 8.91 15.36
C MET A 1 9.88 8.40 16.36
N VAL A 2 10.01 7.15 16.82
CA VAL A 2 9.35 6.72 18.06
C VAL A 2 10.46 6.48 19.06
N THR A 3 10.34 7.19 20.16
CA THR A 3 11.25 7.39 21.27
C THR A 3 11.81 6.09 21.86
N HIS A 4 13.14 5.97 21.86
CA HIS A 4 13.90 4.97 22.61
C HIS A 4 13.72 5.16 24.13
N LYS A 5 12.71 4.52 24.70
CA LYS A 5 12.63 4.16 26.12
C LYS A 5 12.32 2.66 26.17
N TYR A 6 12.75 1.97 27.22
CA TYR A 6 12.64 0.52 27.47
C TYR A 6 13.76 -0.28 26.76
N LEU A 7 14.97 -0.44 27.32
CA LEU A 7 15.41 -0.84 28.67
C LEU A 7 15.03 -2.30 29.01
N LEU A 8 16.02 -3.20 28.89
CA LEU A 8 16.26 -4.39 29.71
C LEU A 8 15.06 -5.32 29.99
N VAL A 9 14.75 -6.26 29.09
CA VAL A 9 14.13 -7.53 29.50
C VAL A 9 14.81 -8.67 28.75
N GLY A 10 15.77 -9.30 29.44
CA GLY A 10 16.33 -10.59 29.03
C GLY A 10 15.31 -11.69 29.27
N GLY A 11 15.06 -12.51 28.26
CA GLY A 11 14.15 -13.65 28.32
C GLY A 11 13.53 -13.90 26.96
N LEU A 12 13.83 -15.06 26.38
CA LEU A 12 13.46 -15.51 25.04
C LEU A 12 11.95 -15.32 24.77
N LEU A 13 11.57 -14.20 24.15
CA LEU A 13 10.19 -13.88 23.80
C LEU A 13 10.17 -13.56 22.30
N LEU A 14 9.51 -14.43 21.51
CA LEU A 14 9.23 -14.22 20.10
C LEU A 14 8.24 -13.06 19.96
N ILE A 15 8.70 -11.82 20.16
CA ILE A 15 7.90 -10.62 19.91
C ILE A 15 8.01 -10.32 18.42
N SER A 16 7.28 -11.10 17.63
CA SER A 16 6.96 -10.70 16.26
C SER A 16 6.00 -9.52 16.35
N CYS A 17 6.55 -8.30 16.46
CA CYS A 17 5.77 -7.11 16.16
C CYS A 17 5.60 -7.06 14.63
N LYS A 18 4.57 -7.73 14.11
CA LYS A 18 4.07 -7.37 12.80
C LYS A 18 3.40 -6.01 12.99
N THR A 19 4.02 -4.97 12.46
CA THR A 19 3.29 -3.76 12.16
C THR A 19 2.08 -4.19 11.32
N VAL A 20 0.88 -4.03 11.87
CA VAL A 20 -0.34 -4.26 11.09
C VAL A 20 -0.35 -3.16 10.04
N SER A 21 0.22 -3.45 8.86
CA SER A 21 0.09 -2.62 7.68
C SER A 21 -1.36 -2.75 7.19
N ASN A 22 -2.27 -2.09 7.90
CA ASN A 22 -3.63 -1.82 7.41
C ASN A 22 -3.59 -0.58 6.50
N THR A 23 -2.54 -0.45 5.70
CA THR A 23 -2.34 0.70 4.83
C THR A 23 -2.43 0.22 3.40
N CYS A 24 -3.49 0.68 2.73
CA CYS A 24 -3.76 0.39 1.33
C CYS A 24 -2.61 0.81 0.38
N ILE A 25 -1.76 1.73 0.84
CA ILE A 25 -0.60 2.24 0.11
C ILE A 25 0.67 1.82 0.85
N ASP A 26 1.56 1.13 0.15
CA ASP A 26 2.94 0.88 0.52
C ASP A 26 3.83 1.95 -0.12
N VAL A 27 4.26 2.91 0.70
CA VAL A 27 5.08 4.05 0.26
C VAL A 27 6.43 3.62 -0.30
N THR A 28 6.91 2.41 0.02
CA THR A 28 8.17 1.88 -0.52
C THR A 28 8.04 1.38 -1.95
N LYS A 29 6.81 1.20 -2.45
CA LYS A 29 6.50 0.74 -3.82
C LYS A 29 6.10 1.86 -4.77
N ILE A 30 6.11 3.11 -4.32
CA ILE A 30 5.83 4.25 -5.20
C ILE A 30 6.95 4.38 -6.23
N ARG A 31 6.59 4.40 -7.52
CA ARG A 31 7.53 4.53 -8.64
C ARG A 31 7.11 5.69 -9.53
N THR A 32 7.96 6.70 -9.64
CA THR A 32 7.72 7.90 -10.48
C THR A 32 8.44 7.85 -11.82
N ASP A 33 9.32 6.87 -12.00
CA ASP A 33 10.16 6.64 -13.18
C ASP A 33 9.53 5.66 -14.19
N VAL A 34 8.47 4.96 -13.78
CA VAL A 34 7.78 3.99 -14.65
C VAL A 34 6.70 4.68 -15.48
N ILE A 35 6.83 4.53 -16.79
CA ILE A 35 5.82 4.99 -17.75
C ILE A 35 4.77 3.90 -17.94
N CYS A 36 3.51 4.23 -17.67
CA CYS A 36 2.37 3.36 -17.97
C CYS A 36 1.77 3.71 -19.33
N THR A 37 1.14 2.72 -19.98
CA THR A 37 0.29 2.97 -21.14
C THR A 37 -0.92 3.81 -20.73
N GLN A 38 -1.50 4.53 -21.68
CA GLN A 38 -2.76 5.28 -21.49
C GLN A 38 -4.00 4.41 -21.77
N GLN A 39 -3.84 3.08 -21.79
CA GLN A 39 -4.96 2.15 -21.93
C GLN A 39 -5.86 2.27 -20.70
N TYR A 40 -7.16 2.39 -20.93
CA TYR A 40 -8.13 2.55 -19.87
C TYR A 40 -8.75 1.18 -19.52
N GLU A 41 -8.23 0.60 -18.45
CA GLU A 41 -8.65 -0.67 -17.86
C GLU A 41 -8.75 -0.49 -16.34
N PRO A 42 -9.81 0.19 -15.86
CA PRO A 42 -9.81 0.77 -14.52
C PRO A 42 -9.72 -0.29 -13.43
N VAL A 43 -9.14 0.12 -12.31
CA VAL A 43 -9.10 -0.67 -11.07
C VAL A 43 -9.53 0.18 -9.87
N CYS A 44 -10.25 -0.43 -8.94
CA CYS A 44 -10.67 0.20 -7.70
C CYS A 44 -9.71 -0.18 -6.58
N GLY A 45 -9.01 0.80 -6.02
CA GLY A 45 -8.11 0.55 -4.92
C GLY A 45 -8.81 0.33 -3.58
N CYS A 46 -8.12 -0.34 -2.65
CA CYS A 46 -8.55 -0.45 -1.25
C CYS A 46 -8.72 0.92 -0.55
N ASN A 47 -8.28 2.02 -1.16
CA ASN A 47 -8.45 3.39 -0.70
C ASN A 47 -9.70 4.06 -1.28
N GLY A 48 -10.52 3.33 -2.04
CA GLY A 48 -11.73 3.83 -2.67
C GLY A 48 -11.46 4.76 -3.86
N LYS A 49 -10.23 4.81 -4.39
CA LYS A 49 -9.86 5.59 -5.57
C LYS A 49 -9.80 4.70 -6.81
N THR A 50 -10.44 5.16 -7.89
CA THR A 50 -10.27 4.56 -9.23
C THR A 50 -8.93 4.99 -9.83
N TYR A 51 -8.19 4.02 -10.36
CA TYR A 51 -6.99 4.24 -11.18
C TYR A 51 -7.29 3.82 -12.61
N GLY A 52 -6.70 4.51 -13.59
CA GLY A 52 -7.00 4.28 -15.02
C GLY A 52 -6.55 2.90 -15.52
N ASN A 53 -5.55 2.31 -14.89
CA ASN A 53 -5.13 0.92 -15.10
C ASN A 53 -4.29 0.39 -13.94
N ALA A 54 -4.04 -0.93 -13.95
CA ALA A 54 -3.22 -1.62 -12.94
C ALA A 54 -1.82 -1.03 -12.79
N CYS A 55 -1.15 -0.67 -13.89
CA CYS A 55 0.19 -0.08 -13.85
C CYS A 55 0.21 1.23 -13.03
N THR A 56 -0.74 2.13 -13.29
CA THR A 56 -0.85 3.39 -12.55
C THR A 56 -1.20 3.19 -11.07
N ALA A 57 -1.99 2.16 -10.75
CA ALA A 57 -2.32 1.79 -9.38
C ALA A 57 -1.10 1.28 -8.61
N GLU A 58 -0.36 0.33 -9.19
CA GLU A 58 0.83 -0.25 -8.57
C GLU A 58 1.94 0.78 -8.36
N ASN A 59 2.17 1.66 -9.35
CA ASN A 59 3.16 2.73 -9.24
C ASN A 59 2.79 3.80 -8.20
N ALA A 60 1.50 3.91 -7.85
CA ALA A 60 1.04 4.72 -6.72
C ALA A 60 1.25 4.03 -5.35
N GLY A 61 1.88 2.85 -5.32
CA GLY A 61 2.14 2.07 -4.12
C GLY A 61 0.95 1.24 -3.65
N LEU A 62 -0.09 1.08 -4.48
CA LEU A 62 -1.31 0.37 -4.08
C LEU A 62 -1.04 -1.14 -3.96
N ILE A 63 -1.35 -1.73 -2.79
CA ILE A 63 -1.08 -3.17 -2.54
C ILE A 63 -2.28 -4.07 -2.86
N GLN A 64 -3.48 -3.49 -2.96
CA GLN A 64 -4.69 -4.24 -3.24
C GLN A 64 -5.68 -3.40 -4.05
N TYR A 65 -6.25 -4.01 -5.09
CA TYR A 65 -7.27 -3.42 -5.94
C TYR A 65 -8.14 -4.51 -6.59
N THR A 66 -9.33 -4.12 -7.04
CA THR A 66 -10.23 -4.96 -7.83
C THR A 66 -10.37 -4.40 -9.25
N LYS A 67 -10.74 -5.26 -10.21
CA LYS A 67 -11.03 -4.80 -11.58
C LYS A 67 -12.30 -3.95 -11.60
N GLY A 68 -12.30 -2.92 -12.46
CA GLY A 68 -13.40 -1.97 -12.61
C GLY A 68 -13.19 -0.70 -11.77
N GLU A 69 -14.02 0.30 -12.02
CA GLU A 69 -14.03 1.52 -11.22
C GLU A 69 -14.57 1.29 -9.81
N CYS A 70 -14.25 2.20 -8.89
CA CYS A 70 -14.90 2.22 -7.58
C CYS A 70 -16.38 2.63 -7.70
N PRO A 71 -17.26 2.13 -6.81
CA PRO A 71 -18.66 2.55 -6.80
C PRO A 71 -18.79 4.07 -6.64
N THR A 72 -19.58 4.69 -7.51
CA THR A 72 -20.01 6.08 -7.33
C THR A 72 -20.99 6.13 -6.16
N LYS A 73 -20.73 7.01 -5.19
CA LYS A 73 -21.62 7.23 -4.04
C LYS A 73 -22.92 7.92 -4.44
#